data_AF-A0A4Q3FB22-F1
#
_entry.id   AF-A0A4Q3FB22-F1
#
_cell.length_a   1.000
_cell.length_b   1.000
_cell.length_c   1.000
_cell.angle_alpha   90.00
_cell.angle_beta   90.00
_cell.angle_gamma   90.00
#
_symmetry.space_group_name_H-M   'P 1'
#
loop_
_entity.id
_entity.type
_entity.pdbx_description
1 polymer ?
#
loop_
_entity_poly.entity_id
_entity_poly.type
_entity_poly.pdbx_seq_one_letter_code
_entity_poly.pdbx_strand_id
1 'polypeptide(L)'
;MLITRRQFAAGSLAAPAILTGSRAFAAGRPVTVASLLGEDKPETKIWRRIAEILNRTAPGRFDLRIVPNAALGGEKEVAEGLRLGSVQAALSTVSSLS
;
A
#
# COMPACT_ATOMS: atom_id res chain seq x y z
N MET A 1 23.82 44.63 7.18
CA MET A 1 23.34 44.43 5.79
C MET A 1 21.83 44.65 5.77
N LEU A 2 21.34 45.71 5.11
CA LEU A 2 19.90 45.97 5.00
C LEU A 2 19.32 45.13 3.86
N ILE A 3 18.37 44.26 4.18
CA ILE A 3 17.63 43.48 3.19
C ILE A 3 16.72 44.43 2.41
N THR A 4 16.87 44.44 1.08
CA THR A 4 16.15 45.36 0.20
C THR A 4 14.78 44.78 -0.16
N ARG A 5 13.75 45.62 -0.35
CA ARG A 5 12.35 45.19 -0.67
C ARG A 5 12.26 44.19 -1.84
N ARG A 6 13.16 44.26 -2.82
CA ARG A 6 13.25 43.31 -3.95
C ARG A 6 13.71 41.91 -3.54
N GLN A 7 14.60 41.80 -2.55
CA GLN A 7 15.08 40.50 -2.03
C GLN A 7 13.98 39.81 -1.20
N PHE A 8 13.14 40.59 -0.53
CA PHE A 8 11.99 40.06 0.22
C PHE A 8 10.88 39.54 -0.71
N ALA A 9 10.59 40.23 -1.81
CA ALA A 9 9.63 39.79 -2.82
C ALA A 9 10.09 38.52 -3.58
N ALA A 10 11.38 38.40 -3.87
CA ALA A 10 11.94 37.21 -4.49
C ALA A 10 11.88 35.98 -3.56
N GLY A 11 12.13 36.17 -2.25
CA GLY A 11 12.05 35.09 -1.26
C GLY A 11 10.63 34.58 -0.99
N SER A 12 9.61 35.44 -1.13
CA SER A 12 8.21 35.07 -0.88
C SER A 12 7.56 34.27 -2.02
N LEU A 13 8.06 34.39 -3.25
CA LEU A 13 7.61 33.56 -4.39
C LEU A 13 8.11 32.11 -4.33
N ALA A 14 9.25 31.85 -3.66
CA ALA A 14 9.81 30.50 -3.49
C ALA A 14 9.30 29.78 -2.22
N ALA A 15 8.69 30.52 -1.29
CA ALA A 15 8.19 29.98 -0.02
C ALA A 15 7.12 28.87 -0.15
N PRO A 16 6.15 28.93 -1.10
CA PRO A 16 5.14 27.89 -1.22
C PRO A 16 5.76 26.54 -1.61
N ALA A 17 6.71 26.52 -2.54
CA ALA A 17 7.33 25.28 -3.04
C ALA A 17 8.12 24.52 -1.95
N ILE A 18 8.72 25.25 -1.00
CA ILE A 18 9.47 24.66 0.11
C ILE A 18 8.51 24.19 1.22
N LEU A 19 7.44 24.95 1.48
CA LEU A 19 6.45 24.61 2.52
C LEU A 19 5.45 23.52 2.09
N THR A 20 5.19 23.35 0.78
CA THR A 20 4.36 22.25 0.23
C THR A 20 5.15 20.95 0.03
N GLY A 21 6.48 20.98 0.09
CA GLY A 21 7.34 19.80 -0.06
C GLY A 21 7.18 18.75 1.04
N SER A 22 6.52 19.08 2.15
CA SER A 22 6.47 18.26 3.36
C SER A 22 5.47 17.10 3.33
N ARG A 23 4.71 16.89 2.25
CA ARG A 23 3.73 15.78 2.16
C ARG A 23 3.60 15.15 0.78
N ALA A 24 4.70 15.02 0.04
CA ALA A 24 4.76 13.95 -0.96
C ALA A 24 4.74 12.62 -0.18
N PHE A 25 3.54 12.10 0.13
CA PHE A 25 3.38 10.72 0.54
C PHE A 25 3.94 9.89 -0.61
N ALA A 26 5.17 9.40 -0.47
CA ALA A 26 5.68 8.37 -1.37
C ALA A 26 4.61 7.27 -1.45
N ALA A 27 4.31 6.81 -2.67
CA ALA A 27 3.30 5.77 -2.87
C ALA A 27 3.58 4.62 -1.89
N GLY A 28 2.57 4.23 -1.12
CA GLY A 28 2.70 3.20 -0.10
C GLY A 28 3.34 1.94 -0.68
N ARG A 29 4.12 1.23 0.13
CA ARG A 29 4.79 0.01 -0.33
C ARG A 29 3.72 -0.97 -0.83
N PRO A 30 3.78 -1.43 -2.09
CA PRO A 30 2.79 -2.33 -2.63
C PRO A 30 2.83 -3.67 -1.89
N VAL A 31 1.65 -4.17 -1.54
CA VAL A 31 1.44 -5.46 -0.90
C VAL A 31 0.35 -6.17 -1.69
N THR A 32 0.75 -7.07 -2.59
CA THR A 32 -0.13 -7.97 -3.32
C THR A 32 -0.63 -9.06 -2.39
N VAL A 33 -1.95 -9.14 -2.27
CA VAL A 33 -2.65 -10.08 -1.41
C VAL A 33 -3.53 -10.96 -2.28
N ALA A 34 -3.30 -12.27 -2.26
CA ALA A 34 -4.14 -13.24 -2.97
C ALA A 34 -5.28 -13.72 -2.08
N SER A 35 -6.49 -13.74 -2.62
CA SER A 35 -7.63 -14.43 -2.02
C SER A 35 -8.27 -15.37 -3.03
N LEU A 36 -8.51 -16.60 -2.58
CA LEU A 36 -9.07 -17.66 -3.42
C LEU A 36 -10.57 -17.49 -3.63
N LEU A 37 -11.22 -16.75 -2.73
CA LEU A 37 -12.67 -16.56 -2.70
C LEU A 37 -13.09 -15.16 -3.16
N GLY A 38 -14.40 -14.98 -3.36
CA GLY A 38 -15.01 -13.72 -3.79
C GLY A 38 -15.11 -12.67 -2.67
N GLU A 39 -15.44 -11.42 -3.05
CA GLU A 39 -15.51 -10.26 -2.14
C GLU A 39 -16.52 -10.42 -0.98
N ASP A 40 -17.57 -11.21 -1.19
CA ASP A 40 -18.62 -11.46 -0.20
C ASP A 40 -18.21 -12.46 0.88
N LYS A 41 -17.11 -13.21 0.65
CA LYS A 41 -16.67 -14.30 1.52
C LYS A 41 -15.85 -13.79 2.70
N PRO A 42 -15.90 -14.49 3.86
CA PRO A 42 -15.15 -14.09 5.05
C PRO A 42 -13.64 -13.94 4.80
N GLU A 43 -13.07 -14.82 3.96
CA GLU A 43 -11.66 -14.78 3.57
C GLU A 43 -11.26 -13.40 3.01
N THR A 44 -11.97 -12.93 1.99
CA THR A 44 -11.68 -11.63 1.35
C THR A 44 -12.02 -10.45 2.26
N LYS A 45 -13.09 -10.55 3.04
CA LYS A 45 -13.50 -9.51 4.00
C LYS A 45 -12.45 -9.23 5.05
N ILE A 46 -11.72 -10.24 5.52
CA ILE A 46 -10.61 -10.06 6.46
C ILE A 46 -9.51 -9.17 5.85
N TRP A 47 -9.18 -9.36 4.57
CA TRP A 47 -8.19 -8.51 3.89
C TRP A 47 -8.65 -7.06 3.78
N ARG A 48 -9.94 -6.83 3.48
CA ARG A 48 -10.53 -5.49 3.49
C ARG A 48 -10.41 -4.84 4.87
N ARG A 49 -10.70 -5.59 5.93
CA ARG A 49 -10.54 -5.12 7.31
C ARG A 49 -9.09 -4.80 7.65
N ILE A 50 -8.12 -5.61 7.19
CA ILE A 50 -6.69 -5.34 7.39
C ILE A 50 -6.29 -4.05 6.67
N ALA A 51 -6.77 -3.81 5.45
CA ALA A 51 -6.51 -2.57 4.73
C ALA A 51 -7.04 -1.33 5.49
N GLU A 52 -8.26 -1.39 6.05
CA GLU A 52 -8.80 -0.32 6.91
C GLU A 52 -7.91 -0.06 8.13
N ILE A 53 -7.46 -1.12 8.80
CA ILE A 53 -6.60 -1.01 9.97
C ILE A 53 -5.27 -0.35 9.59
N LEU A 54 -4.65 -0.78 8.50
CA LEU A 54 -3.38 -0.21 8.02
C LEU A 54 -3.53 1.25 7.60
N ASN A 55 -4.63 1.61 6.95
CA ASN A 55 -4.92 3.01 6.63
C ASN A 55 -5.04 3.88 7.89
N ARG A 56 -5.55 3.32 8.99
CA ARG A 56 -5.67 4.03 10.27
C ARG A 56 -4.37 4.09 11.07
N THR A 57 -3.60 3.00 11.11
CA THR A 57 -2.41 2.90 11.99
C THR A 57 -1.10 3.29 11.29
N ALA A 58 -1.05 3.19 9.97
CA ALA A 58 0.12 3.49 9.15
C ALA A 58 -0.30 4.15 7.82
N PRO A 59 -0.95 5.33 7.87
CA PRO A 59 -1.52 5.98 6.69
C PRO A 59 -0.47 6.23 5.62
N GLY A 60 -0.76 5.79 4.39
CA GLY A 60 0.11 5.96 3.23
C GLY A 60 1.36 5.08 3.23
N ARG A 61 1.58 4.23 4.24
CA ARG A 61 2.78 3.38 4.31
C ARG A 61 2.67 2.13 3.43
N PHE A 62 1.47 1.60 3.25
CA PHE A 62 1.21 0.37 2.50
C PHE A 62 0.09 0.60 1.48
N ASP A 63 0.26 0.03 0.29
CA ASP A 63 -0.75 -0.05 -0.77
C ASP A 63 -1.20 -1.51 -0.90
N LEU A 64 -2.29 -1.88 -0.23
CA LEU A 64 -2.81 -3.25 -0.23
C LEU A 64 -3.63 -3.52 -1.48
N ARG A 65 -3.08 -4.37 -2.35
CA ARG A 65 -3.70 -4.80 -3.61
C ARG A 65 -4.29 -6.18 -3.42
N ILE A 66 -5.56 -6.22 -3.05
CA ILE A 66 -6.30 -7.46 -2.80
C ILE A 66 -6.83 -7.98 -4.14
N VAL A 67 -6.40 -9.18 -4.52
CA VAL A 67 -6.80 -9.85 -5.75
C VAL A 67 -7.68 -11.07 -5.39
N PRO A 68 -9.00 -10.97 -5.54
CA PRO A 68 -9.95 -12.01 -5.15
C PRO A 68 -10.13 -13.07 -6.26
N ASN A 69 -11.02 -14.04 -5.98
CA ASN A 69 -11.51 -15.05 -6.93
C ASN A 69 -10.42 -15.92 -7.56
N ALA A 70 -9.34 -16.20 -6.81
CA ALA A 70 -8.22 -17.00 -7.29
C ALA A 70 -7.63 -16.47 -8.62
N ALA A 71 -7.73 -15.16 -8.88
CA ALA A 71 -7.29 -14.59 -10.17
C ALA A 71 -5.75 -14.65 -10.36
N LEU A 72 -5.00 -14.90 -9.29
CA LEU A 72 -3.55 -15.15 -9.33
C LEU A 72 -3.18 -16.64 -9.40
N GLY A 73 -4.17 -17.52 -9.54
CA GLY A 73 -4.01 -18.98 -9.51
C GLY A 73 -4.63 -19.61 -8.27
N GLY A 74 -4.57 -20.93 -8.22
CA GLY A 74 -5.02 -21.72 -7.08
C GLY A 74 -4.04 -21.63 -5.91
N GLU A 75 -4.33 -22.42 -4.88
CA GLU A 75 -3.57 -22.37 -3.62
C GLU A 75 -2.09 -22.73 -3.80
N LYS A 76 -1.77 -23.68 -4.69
CA LYS A 76 -0.38 -24.09 -4.97
C LYS A 76 0.40 -22.99 -5.67
N GLU A 77 -0.18 -22.39 -6.70
CA GLU A 77 0.45 -21.30 -7.46
C GLU A 77 0.68 -20.07 -6.57
N VAL A 78 -0.29 -19.75 -5.71
CA VAL A 78 -0.16 -18.68 -4.73
C VAL A 78 0.91 -18.98 -3.68
N ALA A 79 1.03 -20.23 -3.22
CA ALA A 79 2.09 -20.64 -2.29
C ALA A 79 3.49 -20.51 -2.91
N GLU A 80 3.66 -20.88 -4.17
CA GLU A 80 4.91 -20.62 -4.90
C GLU A 80 5.14 -19.12 -5.11
N GLY A 81 4.09 -18.35 -5.39
CA GLY A 81 4.16 -16.88 -5.47
C GLY A 81 4.61 -16.22 -4.16
N LEU A 82 4.18 -16.76 -3.01
CA LEU A 82 4.69 -16.35 -1.70
C LEU A 82 6.18 -16.67 -1.53
N ARG A 83 6.62 -17.87 -1.93
CA ARG A 83 8.04 -18.30 -1.85
C ARG A 83 8.95 -17.43 -2.73
N LEU A 84 8.49 -17.08 -3.94
CA LEU A 84 9.21 -16.25 -4.89
C LEU A 84 9.09 -14.74 -4.57
N GLY A 85 8.19 -14.35 -3.67
CA GLY A 85 7.95 -12.97 -3.27
C GLY A 85 7.11 -12.15 -4.27
N SER A 86 6.46 -12.78 -5.25
CA SER A 86 5.51 -12.11 -6.16
C SER A 86 4.16 -11.83 -5.49
N VAL A 87 3.78 -12.63 -4.50
CA VAL A 87 2.67 -12.41 -3.57
C VAL A 87 3.25 -12.15 -2.19
N GLN A 88 2.70 -11.19 -1.44
CA GLN A 88 3.19 -10.86 -0.09
C GLN A 88 2.29 -11.41 1.02
N ALA A 89 1.03 -11.72 0.73
CA ALA A 89 0.14 -12.36 1.68
C ALA A 89 -0.95 -13.19 0.98
N ALA A 90 -1.34 -14.28 1.63
CA ALA A 90 -2.50 -15.10 1.26
C ALA A 90 -3.03 -15.83 2.51
N LEU A 91 -4.24 -16.37 2.43
CA LEU A 91 -4.75 -17.34 3.40
C LEU A 91 -4.61 -18.73 2.78
N SER A 92 -3.99 -19.66 3.51
CA SER A 92 -3.77 -21.03 3.06
C SER A 92 -4.28 -22.00 4.12
N THR A 93 -4.85 -23.10 3.65
CA THR A 93 -5.12 -24.27 4.46
C THR A 93 -3.80 -24.99 4.74
N VAL A 94 -3.61 -25.41 5.99
CA VAL A 94 -2.36 -26.06 6.42
C VAL A 94 -2.08 -27.36 5.66
N SER A 95 -3.13 -28.04 5.18
CA SER A 95 -3.03 -29.25 4.35
C SER A 95 -2.35 -29.00 3.01
N SER A 96 -2.43 -27.79 2.47
CA SER A 96 -1.89 -27.43 1.16
C SER A 96 -0.43 -26.95 1.21
N LEU A 97 0.17 -26.86 2.40
CA LEU A 97 1.57 -26.45 2.61
C LEU A 97 2.55 -27.62 2.76
N SER A 98 2.07 -28.87 2.74
CA SER A 98 2.88 -30.09 2.88
C SER A 98 3.49 -30.55 1.56
#